data_AF-A0A3M6CY30-F1
#
_entry.id   AF-A0A3M6CY30-F1
#
_cell.length_a   1.000
_cell.length_b   1.000
_cell.length_c   1.000
_cell.angle_alpha   90.00
_cell.angle_beta   90.00
_cell.angle_gamma   90.00
#
_symmetry.space_group_name_H-M   'P 1'
#
loop_
_entity.id
_entity.type
_entity.pdbx_description
1 polymer ?
#
loop_
_entity_poly.entity_id
_entity_poly.type
_entity_poly.pdbx_seq_one_letter_code
_entity_poly.pdbx_strand_id
1 'polypeptide(L)'
;MWVPERKKCLIAQVALLRCRSAPSGAKPKRFGLSPVWLVPVIAALICLSLLINSALSKGPRIFISFQSAEGLEAHKTKVKVKNVVIGEVSAVALSKDRTGVVVTVDLNADARPFTAQDSMFWVVRPRIGTQGVTGVDTLLSGSFIAADSGTSTHMKKHFVGQESPPPLTFGVKGTRFTLHAQDMGSLDVGSPVYYRRIQVGQLVACRLADDGKGVDAEIFINAPNDRFVTTDTRFWNASGIGMTVDADGLKIKTESVSTVLAGCVAFVEPDYSAHAPRAAEHARFNLFEDQQKALSPPDGEPGYIRMMFSQSLRGLEVNSPVEFMGINLGRVVSVDLDYDAARQSFSSIVGAVI
;
A
#
# COMPACT_ATOMS: atom_id res chain seq x y z
N MET A 1 47.23 -38.50 -25.11
CA MET A 1 48.47 -39.04 -25.71
C MET A 1 48.98 -40.16 -24.81
N TRP A 2 49.19 -41.33 -25.40
CA TRP A 2 49.59 -42.60 -24.80
C TRP A 2 50.87 -42.56 -23.92
N VAL A 3 50.88 -43.31 -22.79
CA VAL A 3 51.71 -44.51 -22.41
C VAL A 3 53.25 -44.43 -22.71
N PRO A 4 54.22 -45.12 -22.04
CA PRO A 4 54.23 -46.17 -20.98
C PRO A 4 55.31 -46.09 -19.86
N GLU A 5 55.19 -47.06 -18.94
CA GLU A 5 56.22 -47.89 -18.27
C GLU A 5 57.72 -47.50 -18.28
N ARG A 6 58.39 -47.75 -17.13
CA ARG A 6 59.37 -48.86 -17.02
C ARG A 6 59.82 -49.16 -15.58
N LYS A 7 60.01 -50.46 -15.38
CA LYS A 7 60.57 -51.20 -14.24
C LYS A 7 62.04 -50.86 -13.96
N LYS A 8 62.48 -51.05 -12.70
CA LYS A 8 63.65 -51.85 -12.21
C LYS A 8 64.06 -51.35 -10.81
N CYS A 9 63.98 -52.15 -9.74
CA CYS A 9 64.97 -53.15 -9.28
C CYS A 9 66.36 -52.54 -9.03
N LEU A 10 66.84 -52.46 -7.77
CA LEU A 10 67.84 -53.36 -7.17
C LEU A 10 68.51 -52.74 -5.92
N ILE A 11 68.44 -53.49 -4.80
CA ILE A 11 69.50 -53.80 -3.81
C ILE A 11 70.28 -52.67 -3.10
N ALA A 12 70.20 -52.67 -1.77
CA ALA A 12 71.38 -52.75 -0.89
C ALA A 12 70.99 -53.22 0.53
N GLN A 13 71.38 -54.45 0.86
CA GLN A 13 71.46 -54.99 2.22
C GLN A 13 72.70 -54.45 2.92
N VAL A 14 72.60 -54.11 4.22
CA VAL A 14 73.57 -54.55 5.24
C VAL A 14 72.82 -54.70 6.56
N ALA A 15 72.89 -55.92 7.11
CA ALA A 15 72.42 -56.29 8.43
C ALA A 15 73.61 -56.60 9.35
N LEU A 16 73.30 -56.88 10.62
CA LEU A 16 74.15 -57.32 11.76
C LEU A 16 74.59 -56.16 12.67
N LEU A 17 74.50 -56.21 14.00
CA LEU A 17 73.96 -57.13 15.00
C LEU A 17 74.18 -56.41 16.35
N ARG A 18 73.20 -56.33 17.27
CA ARG A 18 73.51 -56.30 18.71
C ARG A 18 72.34 -56.73 19.59
N CYS A 19 72.75 -57.35 20.69
CA CYS A 19 72.02 -58.21 21.61
C CYS A 19 71.03 -57.50 22.56
N ARG A 20 69.91 -58.21 22.82
CA ARG A 20 69.41 -58.66 24.15
C ARG A 20 68.93 -57.61 25.17
N SER A 21 67.61 -57.55 25.36
CA SER A 21 66.93 -57.66 26.68
C SER A 21 65.41 -57.46 26.54
N ALA A 22 64.61 -58.47 26.91
CA ALA A 22 63.26 -58.28 27.46
C ALA A 22 63.45 -58.04 28.99
N PRO A 23 62.56 -57.31 29.70
CA PRO A 23 61.11 -57.49 29.76
C PRO A 23 60.39 -56.13 29.53
N SER A 24 59.08 -55.93 29.55
CA SER A 24 57.95 -56.51 30.27
C SER A 24 56.70 -56.01 29.56
N GLY A 25 55.70 -56.87 29.42
CA GLY A 25 54.49 -56.60 28.66
C GLY A 25 53.73 -55.35 29.08
N ALA A 26 53.52 -54.46 28.10
CA ALA A 26 52.31 -53.66 28.03
C ALA A 26 51.59 -54.09 26.75
N LYS A 27 50.61 -54.99 26.89
CA LYS A 27 49.65 -55.24 25.80
C LYS A 27 48.99 -53.90 25.47
N PRO A 28 49.04 -53.37 24.25
CA PRO A 28 48.08 -52.35 23.88
C PRO A 28 46.72 -53.02 24.00
N LYS A 29 45.87 -52.53 24.91
CA LYS A 29 44.44 -52.85 24.91
C LYS A 29 43.93 -52.38 23.55
N ARG A 30 43.94 -53.29 22.57
CA ARG A 30 43.11 -53.18 21.38
C ARG A 30 41.70 -53.24 21.92
N PHE A 31 41.08 -52.09 22.14
CA PHE A 31 39.65 -52.01 22.30
C PHE A 31 39.06 -52.59 21.02
N GLY A 32 38.67 -53.86 21.10
CA GLY A 32 37.95 -54.55 20.05
C GLY A 32 36.54 -54.00 19.99
N LEU A 33 36.41 -52.75 19.52
CA LEU A 33 35.19 -52.34 18.87
C LEU A 33 35.16 -53.12 17.57
N SER A 34 34.31 -54.16 17.52
CA SER A 34 34.10 -54.89 16.28
C SER A 34 33.67 -53.90 15.19
N PRO A 35 34.09 -54.08 13.92
CA PRO A 35 33.61 -53.26 12.81
C PRO A 35 32.08 -53.24 12.68
N VAL A 36 31.40 -54.22 13.28
CA VAL A 36 29.94 -54.33 13.36
C VAL A 36 29.31 -53.21 14.20
N TRP A 37 30.03 -52.63 15.17
CA TRP A 37 29.51 -51.54 16.01
C TRP A 37 29.66 -50.14 15.38
N LEU A 38 30.39 -50.01 14.27
CA LEU A 38 30.46 -48.75 13.51
C LEU A 38 29.13 -48.44 12.83
N VAL A 39 28.41 -49.45 12.34
CA VAL A 39 27.14 -49.25 11.62
C VAL A 39 26.06 -48.61 12.51
N PRO A 40 25.80 -49.09 13.75
CA PRO A 40 24.87 -48.43 14.68
C PRO A 40 25.27 -47.00 15.05
N VAL A 41 26.56 -46.74 15.25
CA VAL A 41 27.06 -45.40 15.61
C VAL A 41 26.89 -44.42 14.46
N ILE A 42 27.22 -44.84 13.23
CA ILE A 42 27.03 -44.01 12.04
C ILE A 42 25.53 -43.75 11.81
N ALA A 43 24.68 -44.77 11.95
CA ALA A 43 23.23 -44.60 11.86
C ALA A 43 22.69 -43.64 12.93
N ALA A 44 23.18 -43.74 14.17
CA ALA A 44 22.81 -42.83 15.25
C ALA A 44 23.28 -41.39 14.97
N LEU A 45 24.48 -41.20 14.41
CA LEU A 45 24.98 -39.88 14.00
C LEU A 45 24.16 -39.29 12.85
N ILE A 46 23.72 -40.11 11.88
CA ILE A 46 22.84 -39.65 10.80
C ILE A 46 21.47 -39.25 11.35
N CYS A 47 20.87 -40.07 12.22
CA CYS A 47 19.61 -39.71 12.89
C CYS A 47 19.74 -38.43 13.72
N LEU A 48 20.84 -38.28 14.47
CA LEU A 48 21.13 -37.09 15.26
C LEU A 48 21.32 -35.86 14.36
N SER A 49 22.03 -36.01 13.25
CA SER A 49 22.23 -34.96 12.25
C SER A 49 20.90 -34.52 11.63
N LEU A 50 20.04 -35.46 11.23
CA LEU A 50 18.71 -35.16 10.68
C LEU A 50 17.80 -34.48 11.70
N LEU A 51 17.85 -34.91 12.97
CA LEU A 51 17.11 -34.27 14.07
C LEU A 51 17.58 -32.83 14.29
N ILE A 52 18.90 -32.60 14.37
CA ILE A 52 19.47 -31.26 14.55
C ILE A 52 19.14 -30.37 13.36
N ASN A 53 19.30 -30.88 12.13
CA ASN A 53 19.00 -30.11 10.92
C ASN A 53 17.50 -29.76 10.83
N SER A 54 16.61 -30.70 11.19
CA SER A 54 15.16 -30.45 11.24
C SER A 54 14.76 -29.42 12.30
N ALA A 55 15.45 -29.42 13.45
CA ALA A 55 15.23 -28.44 14.50
C ALA A 55 15.75 -27.04 14.12
N LEU A 56 16.91 -26.96 13.48
CA LEU A 56 17.52 -25.69 13.04
C LEU A 56 16.79 -25.07 11.84
N SER A 57 16.18 -25.89 10.99
CA SER A 57 15.44 -25.42 9.81
C SER A 57 14.06 -24.83 10.13
N LYS A 58 13.53 -25.03 11.35
CA LYS A 58 12.24 -24.45 11.76
C LYS A 58 12.43 -23.04 12.28
N GLY A 59 11.73 -22.09 11.68
CA GLY A 59 11.70 -20.72 12.18
C GLY A 59 10.80 -20.52 13.40
N PRO A 60 10.73 -19.29 13.91
CA PRO A 60 9.94 -18.97 15.09
C PRO A 60 8.43 -19.11 14.84
N ARG A 61 7.71 -19.63 15.83
CA ARG A 61 6.24 -19.65 15.85
C ARG A 61 5.70 -18.39 16.50
N ILE A 62 4.75 -17.74 15.84
CA ILE A 62 4.05 -16.54 16.33
C ILE A 62 2.54 -16.76 16.39
N PHE A 63 1.87 -15.95 17.20
CA PHE A 63 0.43 -15.94 17.42
C PHE A 63 -0.09 -14.55 17.07
N ILE A 64 -1.05 -14.47 16.16
CA ILE A 64 -1.62 -13.21 15.68
C ILE A 64 -3.11 -13.20 15.99
N SER A 65 -3.58 -12.19 16.73
CA SER A 65 -4.99 -12.01 17.04
C SER A 65 -5.67 -11.17 15.97
N PHE A 66 -6.76 -11.67 15.38
CA PHE A 66 -7.61 -10.97 14.41
C PHE A 66 -9.06 -10.92 14.92
N GLN A 67 -9.88 -10.03 14.36
CA GLN A 67 -11.31 -9.98 14.68
C GLN A 67 -12.07 -11.09 13.94
N SER A 68 -11.69 -11.37 12.70
CA SER A 68 -12.32 -12.38 11.85
C SER A 68 -11.30 -13.38 11.27
N ALA A 69 -11.72 -14.65 11.14
CA ALA A 69 -10.95 -15.69 10.45
C ALA A 69 -11.32 -15.81 8.96
N GLU A 70 -12.12 -14.88 8.43
CA GLU A 70 -12.59 -14.92 7.06
C GLU A 70 -11.43 -15.02 6.05
N GLY A 71 -11.44 -16.11 5.29
CA GLY A 71 -10.44 -16.44 4.27
C GLY A 71 -9.15 -17.08 4.81
N LEU A 72 -8.97 -17.19 6.11
CA LEU A 72 -7.77 -17.76 6.74
C LEU A 72 -7.98 -19.26 7.02
N GLU A 73 -7.18 -20.09 6.35
CA GLU A 73 -7.23 -21.55 6.45
C GLU A 73 -5.87 -22.11 6.92
N ALA A 74 -5.92 -23.05 7.87
CA ALA A 74 -4.74 -23.77 8.33
C ALA A 74 -4.12 -24.58 7.18
N HIS A 75 -2.78 -24.55 7.08
CA HIS A 75 -1.96 -25.23 6.08
C HIS A 75 -2.22 -24.82 4.62
N LYS A 76 -2.87 -23.66 4.41
CA LYS A 76 -3.16 -23.13 3.07
C LYS A 76 -2.81 -21.65 2.98
N THR A 77 -3.19 -20.87 3.99
CA THR A 77 -2.88 -19.44 4.03
C THR A 77 -1.39 -19.23 4.29
N LYS A 78 -0.74 -18.50 3.37
CA LYS A 78 0.68 -18.14 3.47
C LYS A 78 0.85 -16.76 4.10
N VAL A 79 2.01 -16.55 4.74
CA VAL A 79 2.45 -15.25 5.22
C VAL A 79 3.48 -14.70 4.24
N LYS A 80 3.27 -13.48 3.75
CA LYS A 80 4.08 -12.88 2.67
C LYS A 80 4.56 -11.48 3.03
N VAL A 81 5.75 -11.14 2.53
CA VAL A 81 6.27 -9.77 2.50
C VAL A 81 6.72 -9.47 1.07
N LYS A 82 6.28 -8.36 0.48
CA LYS A 82 6.64 -7.98 -0.91
C LYS A 82 6.50 -9.15 -1.91
N ASN A 83 5.42 -9.93 -1.78
CA ASN A 83 5.12 -11.16 -2.54
C ASN A 83 6.08 -12.37 -2.32
N VAL A 84 6.95 -12.33 -1.32
CA VAL A 84 7.83 -13.44 -0.91
C VAL A 84 7.21 -14.18 0.27
N VAL A 85 7.10 -15.51 0.19
CA VAL A 85 6.57 -16.35 1.27
C VAL A 85 7.60 -16.49 2.39
N ILE A 86 7.20 -16.07 3.59
CA ILE A 86 8.05 -16.08 4.80
C ILE A 86 7.51 -16.99 5.90
N GLY A 87 6.32 -17.57 5.71
CA GLY A 87 5.72 -18.49 6.66
C GLY A 87 4.35 -18.98 6.21
N GLU A 88 3.70 -19.72 7.10
CA GLU A 88 2.43 -20.37 6.85
C GLU A 88 1.56 -20.42 8.11
N VAL A 89 0.24 -20.31 7.92
CA VAL A 89 -0.73 -20.49 9.00
C VAL A 89 -0.82 -21.98 9.33
N SER A 90 -0.50 -22.35 10.56
CA SER A 90 -0.56 -23.74 11.04
C SER A 90 -1.86 -24.07 11.75
N ALA A 91 -2.51 -23.09 12.39
CA ALA A 91 -3.80 -23.29 13.05
C ALA A 91 -4.58 -21.98 13.15
N VAL A 92 -5.91 -22.08 13.15
CA VAL A 92 -6.83 -20.98 13.43
C VAL A 92 -7.75 -21.44 14.56
N ALA A 93 -7.78 -20.71 15.67
CA ALA A 93 -8.60 -21.05 16.82
C ALA A 93 -9.36 -19.82 17.33
N LEU A 94 -10.55 -20.03 17.89
CA LEU A 94 -11.27 -18.96 18.57
C LEU A 94 -10.51 -18.53 19.82
N SER A 95 -10.47 -17.21 20.07
CA SER A 95 -9.95 -16.64 21.31
C SER A 95 -10.73 -17.14 22.53
N LYS A 96 -10.09 -17.12 23.72
CA LYS A 96 -10.71 -17.63 24.96
C LYS A 96 -11.96 -16.84 25.36
N ASP A 97 -11.97 -15.55 25.05
CA ASP A 97 -13.04 -14.59 25.28
C ASP A 97 -14.09 -14.57 24.14
N ARG A 98 -13.88 -15.34 23.06
CA ARG A 98 -14.78 -15.47 21.91
C ARG A 98 -15.04 -14.16 21.15
N THR A 99 -14.23 -13.13 21.37
CA THR A 99 -14.35 -11.82 20.72
C THR A 99 -13.62 -11.75 19.37
N GLY A 100 -12.65 -12.65 19.16
CA GLY A 100 -11.90 -12.77 17.92
C GLY A 100 -11.26 -14.14 17.75
N VAL A 101 -10.23 -14.22 16.90
CA VAL A 101 -9.52 -15.46 16.53
C VAL A 101 -8.02 -15.29 16.71
N VAL A 102 -7.38 -16.36 17.16
CA VAL A 102 -5.92 -16.47 17.29
C VAL A 102 -5.41 -17.38 16.19
N VAL A 103 -4.59 -16.81 15.31
CA VAL A 103 -3.94 -17.49 14.20
C VAL A 103 -2.52 -17.85 14.60
N THR A 104 -2.19 -19.13 14.54
CA THR A 104 -0.82 -19.63 14.78
C THR A 104 -0.08 -19.70 13.46
N VAL A 105 1.05 -19.02 13.38
CA VAL A 105 1.89 -18.96 12.17
C VAL A 105 3.25 -19.57 12.46
N ASP A 106 3.68 -20.49 11.61
CA ASP A 106 5.04 -20.99 11.57
C ASP A 106 5.84 -20.20 10.52
N LEU A 107 6.81 -19.42 10.98
CA LEU A 107 7.70 -18.65 10.11
C LEU A 107 8.89 -19.50 9.65
N ASN A 108 9.47 -19.13 8.51
CA ASN A 108 10.73 -19.68 8.02
C ASN A 108 11.91 -19.18 8.89
N ALA A 109 13.04 -19.90 8.87
CA ALA A 109 14.22 -19.54 9.66
C ALA A 109 14.74 -18.12 9.36
N ASP A 110 14.65 -17.69 8.10
CA ASP A 110 15.10 -16.37 7.63
C ASP A 110 14.15 -15.22 8.02
N ALA A 111 12.94 -15.55 8.49
CA ALA A 111 11.91 -14.58 8.85
C ALA A 111 11.96 -14.14 10.33
N ARG A 112 13.04 -14.42 11.04
CA ARG A 112 13.27 -13.94 12.43
C ARG A 112 13.09 -12.42 12.60
N PRO A 113 13.50 -11.55 11.67
CA PRO A 113 13.27 -10.10 11.80
C PRO A 113 11.79 -9.71 11.96
N PHE A 114 10.86 -10.51 11.44
CA PHE A 114 9.41 -10.27 11.55
C PHE A 114 8.84 -10.57 12.95
N THR A 115 9.68 -10.98 13.89
CA THR A 115 9.28 -11.16 15.30
C THR A 115 9.64 -9.96 16.19
N ALA A 116 10.17 -8.87 15.62
CA ALA A 116 10.32 -7.60 16.33
C ALA A 116 8.97 -7.10 16.87
N GLN A 117 8.95 -6.45 18.04
CA GLN A 117 7.72 -6.05 18.72
C GLN A 117 6.85 -5.07 17.92
N ASP A 118 7.46 -4.30 17.01
CA ASP A 118 6.86 -3.31 16.12
C ASP A 118 6.55 -3.87 14.72
N SER A 119 6.73 -5.18 14.51
CA SER A 119 6.30 -5.85 13.28
C SER A 119 4.78 -5.79 13.13
N MET A 120 4.32 -5.54 11.92
CA MET A 120 2.91 -5.43 11.59
C MET A 120 2.45 -6.60 10.72
N PHE A 121 1.23 -7.06 10.97
CA PHE A 121 0.60 -8.14 10.23
C PHE A 121 -0.82 -7.73 9.87
N TRP A 122 -1.25 -7.98 8.63
CA TRP A 122 -2.60 -7.69 8.20
C TRP A 122 -3.13 -8.72 7.21
N VAL A 123 -4.45 -8.87 7.17
CA VAL A 123 -5.10 -9.78 6.21
C VAL A 123 -5.30 -9.07 4.88
N VAL A 124 -4.83 -9.69 3.79
CA VAL A 124 -5.13 -9.24 2.42
C VAL A 124 -6.17 -10.19 1.84
N ARG A 125 -7.37 -9.64 1.62
CA ARG A 125 -8.52 -10.35 1.04
C ARG A 125 -8.69 -9.97 -0.43
N PRO A 126 -9.10 -10.90 -1.31
CA PRO A 126 -9.49 -10.55 -2.67
C PRO A 126 -10.68 -9.58 -2.62
N ARG A 127 -10.56 -8.44 -3.29
CA ARG A 127 -11.67 -7.49 -3.48
C ARG A 127 -12.14 -7.57 -4.93
N ILE A 128 -13.44 -7.76 -5.14
CA ILE A 128 -14.04 -7.67 -6.47
C ILE A 128 -14.48 -6.21 -6.65
N GLY A 129 -13.60 -5.41 -7.23
CA GLY A 129 -13.91 -4.03 -7.64
C GLY A 129 -14.43 -3.97 -9.07
N THR A 130 -15.11 -2.87 -9.40
CA THR A 130 -15.55 -2.51 -10.77
C THR A 130 -14.39 -2.28 -11.75
N GLN A 131 -13.16 -2.17 -11.24
CA GLN A 131 -11.88 -1.99 -11.91
C GLN A 131 -11.25 -3.28 -12.49
N GLY A 132 -11.89 -4.44 -12.27
CA GLY A 132 -11.26 -5.73 -12.48
C GLY A 132 -10.59 -6.27 -11.22
N VAL A 133 -10.05 -7.48 -11.34
CA VAL A 133 -9.53 -8.24 -10.21
C VAL A 133 -8.15 -7.72 -9.82
N THR A 134 -8.05 -6.89 -8.77
CA THR A 134 -6.77 -6.70 -8.10
C THR A 134 -6.43 -7.96 -7.31
N GLY A 135 -5.24 -8.53 -7.55
CA GLY A 135 -4.86 -9.80 -6.97
C GLY A 135 -5.45 -11.02 -7.69
N VAL A 136 -5.25 -11.14 -9.00
CA VAL A 136 -5.50 -12.40 -9.75
C VAL A 136 -4.82 -13.60 -9.06
N ASP A 137 -3.65 -13.38 -8.45
CA ASP A 137 -2.98 -14.37 -7.60
C ASP A 137 -3.82 -14.82 -6.39
N THR A 138 -4.67 -13.94 -5.83
CA THR A 138 -5.56 -14.25 -4.69
C THR A 138 -6.87 -14.92 -5.11
N LEU A 139 -7.30 -14.83 -6.37
CA LEU A 139 -8.42 -15.65 -6.84
C LEU A 139 -8.04 -17.13 -6.93
N LEU A 140 -6.78 -17.41 -7.29
CA LEU A 140 -6.28 -18.79 -7.35
C LEU A 140 -5.71 -19.27 -6.00
N SER A 141 -5.04 -18.38 -5.24
CA SER A 141 -4.32 -18.73 -4.01
C SER A 141 -5.10 -18.46 -2.71
N GLY A 142 -6.24 -17.77 -2.79
CA GLY A 142 -7.03 -17.34 -1.63
C GLY A 142 -6.45 -16.14 -0.89
N SER A 143 -7.01 -15.84 0.28
CA SER A 143 -6.51 -14.76 1.15
C SER A 143 -5.13 -15.11 1.74
N PHE A 144 -4.32 -14.10 2.04
CA PHE A 144 -3.02 -14.28 2.67
C PHE A 144 -2.77 -13.24 3.75
N ILE A 145 -1.83 -13.52 4.65
CA ILE A 145 -1.39 -12.56 5.66
C ILE A 145 -0.17 -11.84 5.10
N ALA A 146 -0.25 -10.52 4.99
CA ALA A 146 0.91 -9.71 4.70
C ALA A 146 1.62 -9.34 6.01
N ALA A 147 2.95 -9.23 5.94
CA ALA A 147 3.80 -8.94 7.08
C ALA A 147 4.79 -7.84 6.72
N ASP A 148 5.16 -7.09 7.74
CA ASP A 148 6.16 -6.05 7.65
C ASP A 148 7.06 -6.06 8.88
N SER A 149 8.36 -5.94 8.64
CA SER A 149 9.37 -6.12 9.66
C SER A 149 9.51 -4.86 10.49
N GLY A 150 9.44 -5.02 11.81
CA GLY A 150 9.81 -3.97 12.75
C GLY A 150 11.32 -3.71 12.81
N THR A 151 11.69 -2.59 13.43
CA THR A 151 13.08 -2.16 13.67
C THR A 151 13.52 -2.37 15.12
N SER A 152 12.61 -2.75 16.02
CA SER A 152 12.93 -2.96 17.42
C SER A 152 13.83 -4.17 17.65
N THR A 153 14.73 -4.04 18.61
CA THR A 153 15.58 -5.15 19.10
C THR A 153 14.80 -6.14 19.96
N HIS A 154 13.63 -5.77 20.46
CA HIS A 154 12.81 -6.63 21.32
C HIS A 154 11.94 -7.55 20.49
N MET A 155 12.06 -8.86 20.73
CA MET A 155 11.27 -9.88 20.02
C MET A 155 10.02 -10.24 20.82
N LYS A 156 8.90 -10.43 20.12
CA LYS A 156 7.62 -10.85 20.68
C LYS A 156 7.05 -12.03 19.88
N LYS A 157 6.23 -12.85 20.54
CA LYS A 157 5.52 -13.97 19.91
C LYS A 157 4.03 -13.70 19.67
N HIS A 158 3.46 -12.69 20.32
CA HIS A 158 2.03 -12.37 20.25
C HIS A 158 1.82 -11.01 19.60
N PHE A 159 1.09 -10.98 18.50
CA PHE A 159 0.84 -9.79 17.69
C PHE A 159 -0.66 -9.53 17.59
N VAL A 160 -1.01 -8.26 17.40
CA VAL A 160 -2.37 -7.86 17.03
C VAL A 160 -2.36 -7.62 15.53
N GLY A 161 -3.15 -8.39 14.80
CA GLY A 161 -3.29 -8.27 13.37
C GLY A 161 -4.30 -7.18 12.98
N GLN A 162 -4.02 -6.49 11.89
CA GLN A 162 -4.91 -5.46 11.34
C GLN A 162 -5.80 -6.05 10.24
N GLU A 163 -7.06 -5.64 10.18
CA GLU A 163 -8.02 -6.10 9.17
C GLU A 163 -7.84 -5.41 7.82
N SER A 164 -7.21 -4.23 7.83
CA SER A 164 -6.85 -3.44 6.66
C SER A 164 -5.33 -3.29 6.58
N PRO A 165 -4.75 -3.15 5.37
CA PRO A 165 -3.35 -2.81 5.24
C PRO A 165 -3.02 -1.52 5.99
N PRO A 166 -1.89 -1.46 6.70
CA PRO A 166 -1.44 -0.21 7.29
C PRO A 166 -1.20 0.81 6.16
N PRO A 167 -1.51 2.10 6.39
CA PRO A 167 -1.29 3.18 5.44
C PRO A 167 0.13 3.22 4.84
N LEU A 168 1.12 2.71 5.58
CA LEU A 168 2.51 2.57 5.13
C LEU A 168 3.09 1.23 5.54
N THR A 169 3.82 0.63 4.61
CA THR A 169 4.78 -0.45 4.88
C THR A 169 6.14 0.21 5.23
N PHE A 170 6.76 -0.20 6.34
CA PHE A 170 8.09 0.16 6.79
C PHE A 170 9.09 0.10 5.62
N GLY A 171 9.86 1.19 5.47
CA GLY A 171 10.94 1.32 4.50
C GLY A 171 10.58 2.04 3.19
N VAL A 172 9.32 2.40 2.94
CA VAL A 172 8.96 3.25 1.81
C VAL A 172 9.12 4.72 2.21
N LYS A 173 10.11 5.41 1.60
CA LYS A 173 10.32 6.85 1.81
C LYS A 173 9.31 7.65 0.99
N GLY A 174 8.80 8.74 1.56
CA GLY A 174 7.85 9.62 0.90
C GLY A 174 7.33 10.69 1.84
N THR A 175 6.34 11.45 1.39
CA THR A 175 5.70 12.51 2.19
C THR A 175 4.18 12.32 2.16
N ARG A 176 3.55 12.61 3.31
CA ARG A 176 2.09 12.59 3.47
C ARG A 176 1.50 13.98 3.26
N PHE A 177 0.35 14.05 2.61
CA PHE A 177 -0.42 15.27 2.45
C PHE A 177 -1.89 15.00 2.74
N THR A 178 -2.62 16.03 3.15
CA THR A 178 -4.06 15.94 3.42
C THR A 178 -4.81 16.68 2.33
N LEU A 179 -5.75 15.99 1.70
CA LEU A 179 -6.66 16.54 0.71
C LEU A 179 -8.04 16.72 1.34
N HIS A 180 -8.59 17.92 1.25
CA HIS A 180 -9.93 18.23 1.72
C HIS A 180 -10.89 18.33 0.53
N ALA A 181 -12.05 17.68 0.64
CA ALA A 181 -13.11 17.72 -0.36
C ALA A 181 -14.49 17.81 0.32
N GLN A 182 -15.50 18.33 -0.38
CA GLN A 182 -16.89 18.23 0.09
C GLN A 182 -17.38 16.76 0.05
N ASP A 183 -16.98 16.03 -0.98
CA ASP A 183 -17.25 14.60 -1.19
C ASP A 183 -16.02 13.95 -1.87
N MET A 184 -15.72 12.70 -1.53
CA MET A 184 -14.66 11.89 -2.16
C MET A 184 -15.08 11.31 -3.51
N GLY A 185 -16.38 11.30 -3.83
CA GLY A 185 -16.91 10.74 -5.06
C GLY A 185 -16.54 9.26 -5.20
N SER A 186 -15.77 8.93 -6.24
CA SER A 186 -15.33 7.57 -6.54
C SER A 186 -13.96 7.18 -5.95
N LEU A 187 -13.35 8.05 -5.13
CA LEU A 187 -12.06 7.78 -4.49
C LEU A 187 -12.22 6.88 -3.27
N ASP A 188 -11.35 5.86 -3.17
CA ASP A 188 -11.27 4.95 -2.03
C ASP A 188 -9.82 4.76 -1.59
N VAL A 189 -9.59 4.17 -0.42
CA VAL A 189 -8.26 3.80 0.05
C VAL A 189 -7.59 2.86 -0.96
N GLY A 190 -6.40 3.26 -1.42
CA GLY A 190 -5.67 2.61 -2.51
C GLY A 190 -5.84 3.27 -3.88
N SER A 191 -6.72 4.27 -4.02
CA SER A 191 -6.83 5.05 -5.26
C SER A 191 -5.47 5.65 -5.66
N PRO A 192 -5.05 5.52 -6.93
CA PRO A 192 -3.74 5.99 -7.38
C PRO A 192 -3.66 7.52 -7.43
N VAL A 193 -2.49 8.05 -7.09
CA VAL A 193 -2.14 9.46 -7.25
C VAL A 193 -1.17 9.61 -8.42
N TYR A 194 -1.54 10.43 -9.41
CA TYR A 194 -0.79 10.66 -10.64
C TYR A 194 -0.14 12.05 -10.69
N TYR A 195 1.09 12.08 -11.18
CA TYR A 195 1.76 13.30 -11.62
C TYR A 195 2.13 13.13 -13.09
N ARG A 196 1.64 14.02 -13.96
CA ARG A 196 1.86 13.94 -15.42
C ARG A 196 1.60 12.53 -16.01
N ARG A 197 0.50 11.89 -15.58
CA ARG A 197 0.08 10.52 -15.97
C ARG A 197 0.99 9.38 -15.49
N ILE A 198 1.93 9.65 -14.58
CA ILE A 198 2.76 8.63 -13.92
C ILE A 198 2.25 8.45 -12.49
N GLN A 199 1.99 7.20 -12.08
CA GLN A 199 1.56 6.92 -10.71
C GLN A 199 2.75 7.16 -9.77
N VAL A 200 2.58 8.11 -8.86
CA VAL A 200 3.62 8.53 -7.90
C VAL A 200 3.26 8.25 -6.45
N GLY A 201 1.99 7.93 -6.19
CA GLY A 201 1.48 7.70 -4.85
C GLY A 201 0.13 7.02 -4.84
N GLN A 202 -0.50 7.02 -3.67
CA GLN A 202 -1.82 6.46 -3.43
C GLN A 202 -2.52 7.14 -2.25
N LEU A 203 -3.84 7.05 -2.23
CA LEU A 203 -4.65 7.42 -1.08
C LEU A 203 -4.51 6.36 0.01
N VAL A 204 -4.19 6.77 1.24
CA VAL A 204 -3.87 5.86 2.34
C VAL A 204 -4.91 5.85 3.46
N ALA A 205 -5.69 6.91 3.61
CA ALA A 205 -6.80 6.97 4.55
C ALA A 205 -7.85 7.99 4.09
N CYS A 206 -9.11 7.75 4.44
CA CYS A 206 -10.20 8.71 4.32
C CYS A 206 -10.92 8.80 5.66
N ARG A 207 -11.21 10.02 6.11
CA ARG A 207 -11.99 10.29 7.33
C ARG A 207 -12.91 11.48 7.10
N LEU A 208 -14.06 11.47 7.77
CA LEU A 208 -14.92 12.66 7.83
C LEU A 208 -14.12 13.81 8.46
N ALA A 209 -14.23 15.01 7.89
CA ALA A 209 -13.62 16.20 8.47
C ALA A 209 -14.22 16.46 9.87
N ASP A 210 -13.43 17.07 10.75
CA ASP A 210 -13.81 17.24 12.16
C ASP A 210 -15.08 18.12 12.33
N ASP A 211 -15.41 18.94 11.32
CA ASP A 211 -16.61 19.78 11.26
C ASP A 211 -17.84 19.09 10.65
N GLY A 212 -17.66 17.88 10.11
CA GLY A 212 -18.71 17.10 9.43
C GLY A 212 -19.16 17.66 8.08
N LYS A 213 -18.50 18.69 7.54
CA LYS A 213 -18.91 19.37 6.29
C LYS A 213 -18.13 18.94 5.06
N GLY A 214 -17.20 18.00 5.23
CA GLY A 214 -16.40 17.46 4.16
C GLY A 214 -15.64 16.20 4.60
N VAL A 215 -14.71 15.77 3.78
CA VAL A 215 -13.91 14.57 3.99
C VAL A 215 -12.44 14.93 3.81
N ASP A 216 -11.61 14.47 4.76
CA ASP A 216 -10.15 14.56 4.70
C ASP A 216 -9.60 13.23 4.20
N ALA A 217 -8.95 13.23 3.05
CA ALA A 217 -8.14 12.11 2.56
C ALA A 217 -6.67 12.36 2.88
N GLU A 218 -6.01 11.35 3.41
CA GLU A 218 -4.56 11.32 3.50
C GLU A 218 -4.01 10.62 2.26
N ILE A 219 -3.12 11.29 1.54
CA ILE A 219 -2.37 10.72 0.42
C ILE A 219 -0.91 10.55 0.82
N PHE A 220 -0.29 9.52 0.26
CA PHE A 220 1.14 9.29 0.36
C PHE A 220 1.79 9.33 -1.02
N ILE A 221 2.81 10.18 -1.17
CA ILE A 221 3.58 10.30 -2.40
C ILE A 221 4.99 9.77 -2.14
N ASN A 222 5.42 8.81 -2.97
CA ASN A 222 6.70 8.16 -2.84
C ASN A 222 7.85 9.12 -3.18
N ALA A 223 8.93 9.07 -2.40
CA ALA A 223 10.18 9.70 -2.79
C ALA A 223 10.76 8.96 -4.02
N PRO A 224 11.35 9.66 -5.00
CA PRO A 224 11.70 11.08 -5.00
C PRO A 224 10.61 12.05 -5.50
N ASN A 225 9.43 11.56 -5.85
CA ASN A 225 8.39 12.36 -6.52
C ASN A 225 7.65 13.30 -5.58
N ASP A 226 7.72 13.06 -4.28
CA ASP A 226 7.25 13.94 -3.21
C ASP A 226 7.82 15.38 -3.30
N ARG A 227 8.96 15.56 -3.97
CA ARG A 227 9.55 16.88 -4.26
C ARG A 227 8.69 17.76 -5.18
N PHE A 228 7.80 17.16 -5.98
CA PHE A 228 6.96 17.88 -6.95
C PHE A 228 5.69 18.46 -6.31
N VAL A 229 5.48 18.23 -5.01
CA VAL A 229 4.41 18.88 -4.26
C VAL A 229 4.96 20.14 -3.61
N THR A 230 4.52 21.26 -4.14
CA THR A 230 4.81 22.62 -3.66
C THR A 230 3.58 23.22 -3.00
N THR A 231 3.73 24.36 -2.32
CA THR A 231 2.62 25.06 -1.67
C THR A 231 1.50 25.46 -2.64
N ASP A 232 1.83 25.59 -3.93
CA ASP A 232 0.89 26.01 -4.96
C ASP A 232 0.33 24.84 -5.77
N THR A 233 0.72 23.61 -5.43
CA THR A 233 0.22 22.42 -6.10
C THR A 233 -1.31 22.34 -6.02
N ARG A 234 -1.93 21.99 -7.14
CA ARG A 234 -3.38 21.83 -7.27
C ARG A 234 -3.69 20.36 -7.51
N PHE A 235 -4.61 19.81 -6.71
CA PHE A 235 -5.05 18.42 -6.78
C PHE A 235 -6.47 18.35 -7.31
N TRP A 236 -6.77 17.48 -8.25
CA TRP A 236 -8.14 17.26 -8.72
C TRP A 236 -8.48 15.78 -8.82
N ASN A 237 -9.77 15.50 -8.77
CA ASN A 237 -10.31 14.22 -9.11
C ASN A 237 -10.24 14.05 -10.63
N ALA A 238 -9.43 13.09 -11.08
CA ALA A 238 -9.28 12.78 -12.51
C ALA A 238 -10.22 11.65 -12.96
N SER A 239 -11.27 11.38 -12.19
CA SER A 239 -12.29 10.38 -12.52
C SER A 239 -13.51 11.00 -13.17
N GLY A 240 -14.01 10.30 -14.19
CA GLY A 240 -15.26 10.63 -14.85
C GLY A 240 -15.08 11.10 -16.29
N ILE A 241 -16.17 11.04 -17.03
CA ILE A 241 -16.28 11.61 -18.36
C ILE A 241 -16.55 13.11 -18.15
N GLY A 242 -15.56 13.96 -18.35
CA GLY A 242 -15.77 15.42 -18.38
C GLY A 242 -16.60 15.79 -19.59
N MET A 243 -17.93 15.87 -19.43
CA MET A 243 -18.83 16.40 -20.45
C MET A 243 -19.06 17.89 -20.18
N THR A 244 -18.31 18.75 -20.86
CA THR A 244 -18.54 20.20 -20.81
C THR A 244 -19.41 20.60 -22.00
N VAL A 245 -20.58 21.17 -21.70
CA VAL A 245 -21.47 21.78 -22.69
C VAL A 245 -21.36 23.28 -22.53
N ASP A 246 -20.64 23.93 -23.45
CA ASP A 246 -20.48 25.39 -23.47
C ASP A 246 -21.37 26.01 -24.56
N ALA A 247 -21.49 27.34 -24.57
CA ALA A 247 -22.15 28.09 -25.65
C ALA A 247 -21.53 27.84 -27.04
N ASP A 248 -20.27 27.39 -27.10
CA ASP A 248 -19.55 26.98 -28.32
C ASP A 248 -19.93 25.59 -28.84
N GLY A 249 -20.80 24.85 -28.12
CA GLY A 249 -21.21 23.49 -28.44
C GLY A 249 -20.64 22.42 -27.50
N LEU A 250 -20.91 21.15 -27.84
CA LEU A 250 -20.53 19.99 -27.04
C LEU A 250 -19.03 19.67 -27.21
N LYS A 251 -18.23 19.90 -26.16
CA LYS A 251 -16.81 19.50 -26.11
C LYS A 251 -16.70 18.17 -25.36
N ILE A 252 -16.67 17.06 -26.09
CA ILE A 252 -16.41 15.74 -25.48
C ILE A 252 -14.89 15.53 -25.42
N LYS A 253 -14.31 15.68 -24.24
CA LYS A 253 -12.96 15.16 -23.98
C LYS A 253 -13.08 13.69 -23.62
N THR A 254 -12.93 12.82 -24.61
CA THR A 254 -12.81 11.37 -24.39
C THR A 254 -11.41 11.06 -23.88
N GLU A 255 -11.20 11.23 -22.57
CA GLU A 255 -10.06 10.60 -21.93
C GLU A 255 -10.18 9.08 -22.05
N SER A 256 -9.03 8.40 -22.09
CA SER A 256 -8.97 6.96 -22.42
C SER A 256 -9.90 6.15 -21.52
N VAL A 257 -10.70 5.26 -22.13
CA VAL A 257 -11.72 4.45 -21.45
C VAL A 257 -11.15 3.63 -20.28
N SER A 258 -9.83 3.37 -20.26
CA SER A 258 -9.13 2.70 -19.15
C SER A 258 -8.99 3.56 -17.88
N THR A 259 -9.07 4.90 -17.96
CA THR A 259 -8.96 5.83 -16.82
C THR A 259 -10.33 6.19 -16.22
N VAL A 260 -11.41 5.99 -16.98
CA VAL A 260 -12.78 6.38 -16.61
C VAL A 260 -13.38 5.57 -15.45
N LEU A 261 -12.83 4.38 -15.16
CA LEU A 261 -13.46 3.41 -14.25
C LEU A 261 -12.91 3.41 -12.82
N ALA A 262 -11.87 4.19 -12.49
CA ALA A 262 -11.31 4.28 -11.13
C ALA A 262 -11.26 5.71 -10.66
N GLY A 263 -11.73 5.95 -9.43
CA GLY A 263 -11.27 7.06 -8.60
C GLY A 263 -9.74 7.25 -8.71
N CYS A 264 -9.25 8.35 -9.29
CA CYS A 264 -7.84 8.71 -9.25
C CYS A 264 -7.64 10.19 -8.95
N VAL A 265 -6.55 10.49 -8.26
CA VAL A 265 -6.15 11.86 -7.94
C VAL A 265 -5.03 12.24 -8.88
N ALA A 266 -5.11 13.41 -9.51
CA ALA A 266 -4.01 13.99 -10.25
C ALA A 266 -3.60 15.32 -9.63
N PHE A 267 -2.32 15.67 -9.78
CA PHE A 267 -1.84 16.98 -9.38
C PHE A 267 -0.85 17.57 -10.37
N VAL A 268 -0.75 18.90 -10.31
CA VAL A 268 0.24 19.66 -11.04
C VAL A 268 0.62 20.91 -10.25
N GLU A 269 1.84 21.37 -10.43
CA GLU A 269 2.25 22.72 -10.10
C GLU A 269 1.86 23.64 -11.27
N PRO A 270 1.04 24.67 -11.04
CA PRO A 270 0.67 25.60 -12.10
C PRO A 270 1.89 26.33 -12.68
N ASP A 271 1.88 26.63 -13.98
CA ASP A 271 3.01 27.28 -14.66
C ASP A 271 3.34 28.68 -14.10
N TYR A 272 2.37 29.34 -13.45
CA TYR A 272 2.55 30.63 -12.80
C TYR A 272 3.27 30.54 -11.42
N SER A 273 3.52 29.33 -10.92
CA SER A 273 4.03 29.08 -9.56
C SER A 273 5.46 28.55 -9.50
N ALA A 274 6.29 28.80 -10.53
CA ALA A 274 7.62 28.20 -10.73
C ALA A 274 8.65 28.33 -9.57
N HIS A 275 8.33 29.02 -8.48
CA HIS A 275 9.18 29.24 -7.30
C HIS A 275 8.50 28.89 -5.96
N ALA A 276 7.37 28.18 -5.98
CA ALA A 276 6.71 27.76 -4.76
C ALA A 276 7.60 26.79 -3.96
N PRO A 277 7.80 26.99 -2.65
CA PRO A 277 8.58 26.07 -1.84
C PRO A 277 7.90 24.70 -1.77
N ARG A 278 8.69 23.66 -1.54
CA ARG A 278 8.18 22.31 -1.27
C ARG A 278 7.21 22.36 -0.08
N ALA A 279 6.06 21.71 -0.23
CA ALA A 279 5.08 21.62 0.83
C ALA A 279 5.62 20.78 2.00
N ALA A 280 5.30 21.23 3.22
CA ALA A 280 5.61 20.48 4.43
C ALA A 280 4.82 19.16 4.49
N GLU A 281 5.33 18.19 5.25
CA GLU A 281 4.56 16.98 5.55
C GLU A 281 3.26 17.35 6.28
N HIS A 282 2.17 16.67 5.93
CA HIS A 282 0.80 16.96 6.38
C HIS A 282 0.24 18.32 5.96
N ALA A 283 0.84 18.99 4.97
CA ALA A 283 0.23 20.16 4.36
C ALA A 283 -1.16 19.82 3.80
N ARG A 284 -2.08 20.77 3.93
CA ARG A 284 -3.48 20.63 3.51
C ARG A 284 -3.69 21.26 2.15
N PHE A 285 -4.38 20.56 1.27
CA PHE A 285 -4.76 21.02 -0.06
C PHE A 285 -6.24 20.76 -0.30
N ASN A 286 -6.86 21.53 -1.20
CA ASN A 286 -8.20 21.23 -1.68
C ASN A 286 -8.12 20.23 -2.83
N LEU A 287 -8.99 19.23 -2.80
CA LEU A 287 -9.25 18.36 -3.93
C LEU A 287 -10.39 18.96 -4.75
N PHE A 288 -10.06 19.43 -5.95
CA PHE A 288 -11.01 19.98 -6.89
C PHE A 288 -11.75 18.88 -7.66
N GLU A 289 -12.94 19.19 -8.16
CA GLU A 289 -13.76 18.28 -8.97
C GLU A 289 -13.09 17.88 -10.28
N ASP A 290 -12.39 18.82 -10.92
CA ASP A 290 -11.71 18.59 -12.19
C ASP A 290 -10.50 19.52 -12.36
N GLN A 291 -9.72 19.27 -13.42
CA GLN A 291 -8.51 20.04 -13.73
C GLN A 291 -8.82 21.51 -14.05
N GLN A 292 -9.95 21.80 -14.69
CA GLN A 292 -10.30 23.15 -15.09
C GLN A 292 -10.53 24.01 -13.85
N LYS A 293 -11.34 23.53 -12.90
CA LYS A 293 -11.61 24.18 -11.61
C LYS A 293 -10.35 24.30 -10.75
N ALA A 294 -9.45 23.32 -10.80
CA ALA A 294 -8.20 23.33 -10.05
C ALA A 294 -7.20 24.39 -10.54
N LEU A 295 -7.19 24.67 -11.85
CA LEU A 295 -6.27 25.62 -12.49
C LEU A 295 -6.89 27.00 -12.71
N SER A 296 -8.20 27.14 -12.55
CA SER A 296 -8.86 28.44 -12.53
C SER A 296 -8.20 29.36 -11.51
N PRO A 297 -7.97 30.64 -11.84
CA PRO A 297 -7.61 31.65 -10.85
C PRO A 297 -8.59 31.60 -9.67
N PRO A 298 -8.14 31.82 -8.42
CA PRO A 298 -9.04 31.92 -7.29
C PRO A 298 -10.15 32.94 -7.60
N ASP A 299 -11.40 32.56 -7.35
CA ASP A 299 -12.50 33.52 -7.39
C ASP A 299 -12.14 34.70 -6.47
N GLY A 300 -12.34 35.92 -6.96
CA GLY A 300 -12.12 37.14 -6.17
C GLY A 300 -13.07 37.21 -4.96
N GLU A 301 -13.01 38.32 -4.23
CA GLU A 301 -14.01 38.57 -3.19
C GLU A 301 -15.40 38.65 -3.85
N PRO A 302 -16.38 37.83 -3.43
CA PRO A 302 -17.66 37.75 -4.10
C PRO A 302 -18.45 39.05 -3.95
N GLY A 303 -18.73 39.71 -5.07
CA GLY A 303 -19.61 40.86 -5.17
C GLY A 303 -21.05 40.40 -5.39
N TYR A 304 -21.92 40.64 -4.42
CA TYR A 304 -23.35 40.35 -4.59
C TYR A 304 -24.06 41.55 -5.23
N ILE A 305 -24.70 41.30 -6.36
CA ILE A 305 -25.54 42.29 -7.05
C ILE A 305 -26.98 41.81 -7.08
N ARG A 306 -27.91 42.76 -6.91
CA ARG A 306 -29.34 42.50 -7.05
C ARG A 306 -29.87 43.32 -8.23
N MET A 307 -30.44 42.63 -9.20
CA MET A 307 -31.00 43.22 -10.41
C MET A 307 -32.51 43.05 -10.39
N MET A 308 -33.23 44.07 -10.84
CA MET A 308 -34.70 44.05 -10.90
C MET A 308 -35.13 44.20 -12.36
N PHE A 309 -35.94 43.26 -12.82
CA PHE A 309 -36.42 43.22 -14.20
C PHE A 309 -37.94 43.34 -14.23
N SER A 310 -38.44 44.23 -15.08
CA SER A 310 -39.87 44.41 -15.36
C SER A 310 -40.37 43.54 -16.51
N GLN A 311 -39.49 42.75 -17.12
CA GLN A 311 -39.78 41.88 -18.26
C GLN A 311 -39.63 40.41 -17.86
N SER A 312 -40.24 39.52 -18.65
CA SER A 312 -40.13 38.07 -18.45
C SER A 312 -38.70 37.59 -18.65
N LEU A 313 -38.16 36.90 -17.66
CA LEU A 313 -36.84 36.25 -17.69
C LEU A 313 -36.96 34.76 -18.01
N ARG A 314 -37.86 34.39 -18.93
CA ARG A 314 -38.10 32.98 -19.28
C ARG A 314 -36.78 32.32 -19.70
N GLY A 315 -36.43 31.23 -19.02
CA GLY A 315 -35.21 30.47 -19.26
C GLY A 315 -34.01 30.89 -18.41
N LEU A 316 -34.14 31.92 -17.57
CA LEU A 316 -33.14 32.25 -16.56
C LEU A 316 -33.32 31.33 -15.34
N GLU A 317 -32.25 30.61 -14.99
CA GLU A 317 -32.22 29.68 -13.86
C GLU A 317 -31.06 29.98 -12.93
N VAL A 318 -31.13 29.47 -11.69
CA VAL A 318 -29.98 29.49 -10.77
C VAL A 318 -28.78 28.82 -11.42
N ASN A 319 -27.59 29.41 -11.26
CA ASN A 319 -26.32 29.09 -11.95
C ASN A 319 -26.20 29.55 -13.40
N SER A 320 -27.18 30.27 -13.96
CA SER A 320 -27.01 30.92 -15.27
C SER A 320 -25.81 31.88 -15.25
N PRO A 321 -24.96 31.91 -16.30
CA PRO A 321 -23.79 32.76 -16.33
C PRO A 321 -24.17 34.25 -16.43
N VAL A 322 -23.43 35.09 -15.72
CA VAL A 322 -23.52 36.55 -15.84
C VAL A 322 -22.34 37.01 -16.69
N GLU A 323 -22.63 37.53 -17.87
CA GLU A 323 -21.60 37.89 -18.85
C GLU A 323 -21.53 39.39 -19.08
N PHE A 324 -20.32 39.90 -19.27
CA PHE A 324 -20.07 41.25 -19.73
C PHE A 324 -19.13 41.21 -20.94
N MET A 325 -19.59 41.71 -22.09
CA MET A 325 -18.81 41.72 -23.33
C MET A 325 -18.31 40.31 -23.75
N GLY A 326 -19.12 39.27 -23.49
CA GLY A 326 -18.78 37.88 -23.80
C GLY A 326 -17.80 37.23 -22.80
N ILE A 327 -17.50 37.89 -21.68
CA ILE A 327 -16.68 37.36 -20.60
C ILE A 327 -17.60 36.99 -19.44
N ASN A 328 -17.52 35.75 -18.95
CA ASN A 328 -18.22 35.32 -17.76
C ASN A 328 -17.62 36.02 -16.52
N LEU A 329 -18.43 36.86 -15.88
CA LEU A 329 -18.09 37.59 -14.66
C LEU A 329 -18.64 36.92 -13.41
N GLY A 330 -19.57 35.98 -13.52
CA GLY A 330 -20.27 35.46 -12.36
C GLY A 330 -21.44 34.55 -12.68
N ARG A 331 -22.29 34.31 -11.68
CA ARG A 331 -23.46 33.44 -11.83
C ARG A 331 -24.67 33.95 -11.06
N VAL A 332 -25.85 33.64 -11.58
CA VAL A 332 -27.13 33.86 -10.90
C VAL A 332 -27.24 32.94 -9.69
N VAL A 333 -27.58 33.49 -8.52
CA VAL A 333 -27.74 32.76 -7.26
C VAL A 333 -29.20 32.69 -6.80
N SER A 334 -30.06 33.62 -7.23
CA SER A 334 -31.50 33.55 -6.96
C SER A 334 -32.32 34.19 -8.08
N VAL A 335 -33.54 33.69 -8.28
CA VAL A 335 -34.54 34.26 -9.19
C VAL A 335 -35.87 34.24 -8.45
N ASP A 336 -36.27 35.40 -7.96
CA ASP A 336 -37.45 35.58 -7.13
C ASP A 336 -38.48 36.47 -7.84
N LEU A 337 -39.76 36.28 -7.55
CA LEU A 337 -40.83 37.11 -8.06
C LEU A 337 -41.35 38.02 -6.95
N ASP A 338 -41.28 39.33 -7.18
CA ASP A 338 -41.79 40.34 -6.26
C ASP A 338 -43.10 40.92 -6.80
N TYR A 339 -44.13 40.93 -5.95
CA TYR A 339 -45.45 41.45 -6.30
C TYR A 339 -45.66 42.81 -5.65
N ASP A 340 -45.74 43.85 -6.47
CA ASP A 340 -46.11 45.18 -6.02
C ASP A 340 -47.64 45.31 -6.02
N ALA A 341 -48.23 45.26 -4.82
CA ALA A 341 -49.67 45.38 -4.62
C ALA A 341 -50.22 46.77 -4.98
N ALA A 342 -49.41 47.83 -4.89
CA ALA A 342 -49.84 49.19 -5.22
C ALA A 342 -49.92 49.40 -6.74
N ARG A 343 -49.05 48.75 -7.50
CA ARG A 343 -49.01 48.81 -8.96
C ARG A 343 -49.67 47.63 -9.65
N GLN A 344 -50.13 46.64 -8.88
CA GLN A 344 -50.65 45.36 -9.36
C GLN A 344 -49.74 44.70 -10.40
N SER A 345 -48.43 44.80 -10.21
CA SER A 345 -47.41 44.37 -11.17
C SER A 345 -46.41 43.41 -10.54
N PHE A 346 -45.90 42.47 -11.32
CA PHE A 346 -44.82 41.58 -10.91
C PHE A 346 -43.49 42.08 -11.46
N SER A 347 -42.45 42.07 -10.63
CA SER A 347 -41.06 42.27 -11.04
C SER A 347 -40.25 41.05 -10.67
N SER A 348 -39.28 40.68 -11.50
CA SER A 348 -38.34 39.62 -11.15
C SER A 348 -37.12 40.22 -10.47
N ILE A 349 -36.79 39.70 -9.29
CA ILE A 349 -35.57 40.04 -8.56
C ILE A 349 -34.56 38.92 -8.82
N VAL A 350 -33.43 39.28 -9.39
CA VAL A 350 -32.33 38.34 -9.67
C VAL A 350 -31.15 38.70 -8.79
N GLY A 351 -30.74 37.75 -7.94
CA GLY A 351 -29.47 37.81 -7.24
C GLY A 351 -28.37 37.22 -8.11
N ALA A 352 -27.23 37.90 -8.22
CA ALA A 352 -26.03 37.35 -8.83
C ALA A 352 -24.80 37.57 -7.96
N VAL A 353 -23.83 36.68 -8.10
CA VAL A 353 -22.50 36.81 -7.51
C VAL A 353 -21.49 36.99 -8.65
N ILE A 354 -20.67 38.03 -8.57
CA ILE A 354 -19.56 38.36 -9.47
C ILE A 354 -18.24 38.43 -8.70
#